data_AF-A0A530GKW7-F1
#
_entry.id   AF-A0A530GKW7-F1
#
_cell.length_a   1.000
_cell.length_b   1.000
_cell.length_c   1.000
_cell.angle_alpha   90.00
_cell.angle_beta   90.00
_cell.angle_gamma   90.00
#
_symmetry.space_group_name_H-M   'P 1'
#
loop_
_entity.id
_entity.type
_entity.pdbx_description
1 polymer ?
#
loop_
_entity_poly.entity_id
_entity_poly.type
_entity_poly.pdbx_seq_one_letter_code
_entity_poly.pdbx_strand_id
1 'polypeptide(L)'
;VILCDTKGVVYQGRTEGMNQWKSAHAVKTEARSLAEALDGADVFLGLSAKGALTTAMVQSMAKNPIIFAMANPDPEITPEEVAEIRTDAIMATGRSDYPNQVNNVLGFPYIFRGALDVRATTINDAMKIAAARALAELARQDVPDDVAAAYQGNRPKFGPNYIIPVPFDPR
;
A
#
# COMPACT_ATOMS: atom_id res chain seq x y z
N VAL A 1 2.22 -11.97 8.61
CA VAL A 1 2.06 -11.66 7.18
C VAL A 1 1.84 -12.97 6.44
N ILE A 2 0.78 -13.06 5.64
CA ILE A 2 0.49 -14.21 4.79
C ILE A 2 0.70 -13.77 3.35
N LEU A 3 1.52 -14.49 2.59
CA LEU A 3 1.71 -14.27 1.16
C LEU A 3 0.77 -15.19 0.38
N CYS A 4 0.06 -14.63 -0.59
CA CYS A 4 -0.75 -15.38 -1.55
C CYS A 4 -0.19 -15.21 -2.96
N ASP A 5 -0.24 -16.26 -3.77
CA ASP A 5 0.05 -16.23 -5.20
C ASP A 5 -1.10 -16.86 -6.00
N THR A 6 -0.86 -17.16 -7.27
CA THR A 6 -1.86 -17.77 -8.16
C THR A 6 -2.34 -19.15 -7.73
N LYS A 7 -1.70 -19.81 -6.76
CA LYS A 7 -2.15 -21.07 -6.16
C LYS A 7 -2.66 -20.90 -4.73
N GLY A 8 -2.91 -19.67 -4.29
CA GLY A 8 -3.37 -19.35 -2.95
C GLY A 8 -2.24 -19.13 -1.96
N VAL A 9 -2.47 -19.50 -0.70
CA VAL A 9 -1.56 -19.20 0.42
C VAL A 9 -0.21 -19.91 0.24
N VAL A 10 0.88 -19.21 0.55
CA VAL A 10 2.22 -19.78 0.69
C VAL A 10 2.37 -20.29 2.13
N TYR A 11 2.11 -21.58 2.32
CA TYR A 11 2.14 -22.24 3.63
C TYR A 11 3.25 -23.29 3.75
N GLN A 12 3.65 -23.62 4.98
CA GLN A 12 4.63 -24.66 5.25
C GLN A 12 4.12 -26.04 4.82
N GLY A 13 4.87 -26.73 3.96
CA GLY A 13 4.49 -28.02 3.39
C GLY A 13 3.79 -27.92 2.03
N ARG A 14 3.51 -26.72 1.53
CA ARG A 14 3.06 -26.53 0.14
C ARG A 14 4.16 -27.00 -0.83
N THR A 15 3.79 -27.78 -1.83
CA THR A 15 4.73 -28.25 -2.88
C THR A 15 4.52 -27.52 -4.20
N GLU A 16 3.29 -27.19 -4.57
CA GLU A 16 2.97 -26.60 -5.86
C GLU A 16 3.40 -25.13 -5.96
N GLY A 17 4.11 -24.78 -7.05
CA GLY A 17 4.49 -23.40 -7.37
C GLY A 17 5.50 -22.76 -6.41
N MET A 18 6.15 -23.56 -5.56
CA MET A 18 7.17 -23.11 -4.61
C MET A 18 8.53 -22.90 -5.28
N ASN A 19 9.26 -21.91 -4.78
CA ASN A 19 10.65 -21.64 -5.14
C ASN A 19 11.40 -21.12 -3.91
N GLN A 20 12.71 -20.90 -4.04
CA GLN A 20 13.56 -20.47 -2.91
C GLN A 20 13.10 -19.16 -2.27
N TRP A 21 12.58 -18.22 -3.07
CA TRP A 21 12.11 -16.92 -2.59
C TRP A 21 10.80 -17.05 -1.79
N LYS A 22 9.86 -17.85 -2.29
CA LYS A 22 8.58 -18.12 -1.60
C LYS A 22 8.76 -18.94 -0.33
N SER A 23 9.75 -19.84 -0.30
CA SER A 23 10.00 -20.71 0.85
C SER A 23 10.31 -19.92 2.12
N ALA A 24 10.99 -18.78 1.99
CA ALA A 24 11.26 -17.87 3.12
C ALA A 24 9.99 -17.18 3.67
N HIS A 25 8.90 -17.17 2.91
CA HIS A 25 7.62 -16.56 3.27
C HIS A 25 6.54 -17.58 3.65
N ALA A 26 6.86 -18.88 3.65
CA ALA A 26 5.91 -19.93 4.02
C ALA A 26 5.59 -19.89 5.51
N VAL A 27 4.31 -19.71 5.84
CA VAL A 27 3.83 -19.64 7.23
C VAL A 27 3.09 -20.91 7.65
N LYS A 28 3.08 -21.20 8.95
CA LYS A 28 2.23 -22.25 9.52
C LYS A 28 0.81 -21.69 9.67
N THR A 29 -0.12 -22.17 8.85
CA THR A 29 -1.54 -21.74 8.83
C THR A 29 -2.40 -22.81 8.16
N GLU A 30 -3.69 -22.83 8.48
CA GLU A 30 -4.68 -23.68 7.80
C GLU A 30 -5.32 -23.01 6.57
N ALA A 31 -5.13 -21.70 6.39
CA ALA A 31 -5.62 -21.01 5.20
C ALA A 31 -4.97 -21.54 3.92
N ARG A 32 -5.76 -21.67 2.86
CA ARG A 32 -5.36 -22.14 1.53
C ARG A 32 -5.69 -21.14 0.44
N SER A 33 -6.73 -20.33 0.60
CA SER A 33 -7.17 -19.33 -0.38
C SER A 33 -6.90 -17.89 0.08
N LEU A 34 -6.95 -16.94 -0.87
CA LEU A 34 -6.88 -15.51 -0.55
C LEU A 34 -8.06 -15.09 0.35
N ALA A 35 -9.26 -15.61 0.11
CA ALA A 35 -10.44 -15.32 0.92
C ALA A 35 -10.24 -15.73 2.39
N GLU A 36 -9.74 -16.95 2.63
CA GLU A 36 -9.45 -17.42 4.00
C GLU A 36 -8.34 -16.61 4.67
N ALA A 37 -7.33 -16.17 3.91
CA ALA A 37 -6.26 -15.35 4.44
C ALA A 37 -6.70 -13.91 4.80
N LEU A 38 -7.81 -13.44 4.21
CA LEU A 38 -8.37 -12.11 4.43
C LEU A 38 -9.43 -12.05 5.53
N ASP A 39 -9.94 -13.19 5.98
CA ASP A 39 -10.89 -13.26 7.08
C ASP A 39 -10.26 -12.66 8.36
N GLY A 40 -10.84 -11.57 8.84
CA GLY A 40 -10.34 -10.81 9.99
C GLY A 40 -8.99 -10.11 9.77
N ALA A 41 -8.51 -9.97 8.53
CA ALA A 41 -7.23 -9.29 8.27
C ALA A 41 -7.36 -7.75 8.39
N ASP A 42 -6.36 -7.12 9.02
CA ASP A 42 -6.30 -5.65 9.15
C ASP A 42 -5.79 -4.95 7.89
N VAL A 43 -4.95 -5.62 7.09
CA VAL A 43 -4.25 -5.03 5.95
C VAL A 43 -4.25 -5.97 4.75
N PHE A 44 -4.61 -5.43 3.59
CA PHE A 44 -4.39 -6.05 2.29
C PHE A 44 -3.38 -5.23 1.47
N LEU A 45 -2.40 -5.91 0.87
CA LEU A 45 -1.46 -5.34 -0.09
C LEU A 45 -1.52 -6.16 -1.38
N GLY A 46 -2.25 -5.65 -2.37
CA GLY A 46 -2.39 -6.25 -3.69
C GLY A 46 -1.31 -5.73 -4.64
N LEU A 47 -0.60 -6.64 -5.31
CA LEU A 47 0.42 -6.34 -6.34
C LEU A 47 0.25 -7.28 -7.54
N SER A 48 -1.00 -7.62 -7.84
CA SER A 48 -1.37 -8.77 -8.66
C SER A 48 -2.10 -8.35 -9.94
N ALA A 49 -3.42 -8.53 -10.00
CA ALA A 49 -4.22 -8.31 -11.17
C ALA A 49 -5.61 -7.75 -10.83
N LYS A 50 -6.22 -7.11 -11.82
CA LYS A 50 -7.60 -6.61 -11.77
C LYS A 50 -8.57 -7.67 -11.23
N GLY A 51 -9.42 -7.28 -10.29
CA GLY A 51 -10.51 -8.11 -9.77
C GLY A 51 -10.06 -9.28 -8.88
N ALA A 52 -8.78 -9.31 -8.45
CA ALA A 52 -8.28 -10.34 -7.56
C ALA A 52 -8.87 -10.23 -6.14
N LEU A 53 -9.31 -9.04 -5.73
CA LEU A 53 -9.94 -8.79 -4.43
C LEU A 53 -11.45 -8.57 -4.66
N THR A 54 -12.29 -9.45 -4.12
CA THR A 54 -13.74 -9.36 -4.29
C THR A 54 -14.40 -8.60 -3.14
N THR A 55 -15.60 -8.07 -3.37
CA THR A 55 -16.41 -7.39 -2.34
C THR A 55 -16.66 -8.28 -1.12
N ALA A 56 -16.91 -9.58 -1.31
CA ALA A 56 -17.08 -10.54 -0.22
C ALA A 56 -15.81 -10.69 0.64
N MET A 57 -14.63 -10.72 0.02
CA MET A 57 -13.36 -10.75 0.76
C MET A 57 -13.12 -9.44 1.53
N VAL A 58 -13.51 -8.30 0.95
CA VAL A 58 -13.41 -7.01 1.64
C VAL A 58 -14.33 -6.99 2.87
N GLN A 59 -15.56 -7.50 2.75
CA GLN A 59 -16.51 -7.59 3.87
C GLN A 59 -16.00 -8.47 5.02
N SER A 60 -15.21 -9.51 4.74
CA SER A 60 -14.67 -10.39 5.79
C SER A 60 -13.46 -9.81 6.53
N MET A 61 -12.84 -8.74 6.02
CA MET A 61 -11.69 -8.11 6.70
C MET A 61 -12.10 -7.48 8.04
N ALA A 62 -11.11 -7.22 8.90
CA ALA A 62 -11.30 -6.56 10.19
C ALA A 62 -11.88 -5.14 10.05
N LYS A 63 -12.25 -4.54 11.19
CA LYS A 63 -12.73 -3.16 11.28
C LYS A 63 -11.62 -2.16 10.93
N ASN A 64 -11.98 -1.08 10.23
CA ASN A 64 -11.10 -0.03 9.74
C ASN A 64 -9.86 -0.55 8.96
N PRO A 65 -10.01 -1.45 7.99
CA PRO A 65 -8.85 -2.08 7.38
C PRO A 65 -8.19 -1.17 6.35
N ILE A 66 -6.92 -1.45 6.12
CA ILE A 66 -6.08 -0.75 5.14
C ILE A 66 -5.98 -1.61 3.90
N ILE A 67 -6.41 -1.09 2.75
CA ILE A 67 -6.43 -1.81 1.48
C ILE A 67 -5.58 -1.03 0.49
N PHE A 68 -4.42 -1.59 0.15
CA PHE A 68 -3.53 -1.06 -0.88
C PHE A 68 -3.72 -1.90 -2.14
N ALA A 69 -4.54 -1.43 -3.08
CA ALA A 69 -4.83 -2.09 -4.36
C ALA A 69 -3.98 -1.46 -5.47
N MET A 70 -2.81 -2.05 -5.73
CA MET A 70 -1.72 -1.41 -6.48
C MET A 70 -1.55 -1.92 -7.92
N ALA A 71 -2.38 -2.87 -8.37
CA ALA A 71 -2.38 -3.26 -9.77
C ALA A 71 -2.71 -2.04 -10.69
N ASN A 72 -2.04 -1.98 -11.83
CA ASN A 72 -2.23 -0.92 -12.83
C ASN A 72 -2.55 -1.52 -14.21
N PRO A 73 -3.36 -0.85 -15.05
CA PRO A 73 -4.10 0.39 -14.76
C PRO A 73 -5.37 0.16 -13.92
N ASP A 74 -5.85 -1.08 -13.88
CA ASP A 74 -7.04 -1.46 -13.13
C ASP A 74 -6.62 -2.17 -11.83
N PRO A 75 -7.03 -1.67 -10.64
CA PRO A 75 -6.63 -2.22 -9.35
C PRO A 75 -7.31 -3.56 -9.06
N GLU A 76 -6.86 -4.24 -8.00
CA GLU A 76 -7.49 -5.47 -7.50
C GLU A 76 -8.98 -5.29 -7.17
N ILE A 77 -9.35 -4.10 -6.68
CA ILE A 77 -10.72 -3.61 -6.45
C ILE A 77 -10.67 -2.07 -6.50
N THR A 78 -11.71 -1.41 -6.97
CA THR A 78 -11.72 0.07 -7.00
C THR A 78 -12.15 0.68 -5.66
N PRO A 79 -11.76 1.94 -5.36
CA PRO A 79 -12.26 2.66 -4.19
C PRO A 79 -13.79 2.79 -4.15
N GLU A 80 -14.46 2.92 -5.30
CA GLU A 80 -15.92 2.99 -5.39
C GLU A 80 -16.57 1.68 -4.98
N GLU A 81 -16.09 0.54 -5.48
CA GLU A 81 -16.60 -0.79 -5.10
C GLU A 81 -16.45 -1.04 -3.59
N VAL A 82 -15.36 -0.58 -2.98
CA VAL A 82 -15.17 -0.66 -1.53
C VAL A 82 -16.11 0.29 -0.78
N ALA A 83 -16.29 1.52 -1.27
CA ALA A 83 -17.15 2.52 -0.64
C ALA A 83 -18.64 2.11 -0.62
N GLU A 84 -19.09 1.31 -1.58
CA GLU A 84 -20.44 0.74 -1.61
C GLU A 84 -20.71 -0.20 -0.43
N ILE A 85 -19.68 -0.90 0.06
CA ILE A 85 -19.83 -1.93 1.11
C ILE A 85 -19.26 -1.50 2.46
N ARG A 86 -18.34 -0.54 2.49
CA ARG A 86 -17.66 -0.09 3.71
C ARG A 86 -17.33 1.39 3.71
N THR A 87 -17.58 2.02 4.84
CA THR A 87 -17.29 3.44 5.09
C THR A 87 -16.05 3.65 5.96
N ASP A 88 -15.49 2.57 6.53
CA ASP A 88 -14.37 2.59 7.47
C ASP A 88 -13.03 2.17 6.85
N ALA A 89 -13.03 1.70 5.61
CA ALA A 89 -11.81 1.27 4.92
C ALA A 89 -10.91 2.46 4.53
N ILE A 90 -9.61 2.29 4.73
CA ILE A 90 -8.58 3.21 4.25
C ILE A 90 -8.03 2.64 2.94
N MET A 91 -8.32 3.30 1.83
CA MET A 91 -7.92 2.87 0.48
C MET A 91 -6.66 3.61 0.03
N ALA A 92 -5.75 2.89 -0.63
CA ALA A 92 -4.65 3.45 -1.42
C ALA A 92 -4.51 2.69 -2.73
N THR A 93 -4.11 3.38 -3.80
CA THR A 93 -3.90 2.75 -5.12
C THR A 93 -2.66 3.30 -5.81
N GLY A 94 -2.26 2.67 -6.93
CA GLY A 94 -1.21 3.21 -7.80
C GLY A 94 -1.66 4.39 -8.68
N ARG A 95 -2.96 4.63 -8.80
CA ARG A 95 -3.51 5.61 -9.74
C ARG A 95 -3.53 7.01 -9.15
N SER A 96 -3.26 8.00 -10.00
CA SER A 96 -3.16 9.42 -9.62
C SER A 96 -4.50 10.13 -9.43
N ASP A 97 -5.58 9.53 -9.92
CA ASP A 97 -6.94 10.05 -9.80
C ASP A 97 -7.61 9.69 -8.46
N TYR A 98 -6.94 8.90 -7.62
CA TYR A 98 -7.44 8.52 -6.29
C TYR A 98 -6.64 9.14 -5.14
N PRO A 99 -7.29 9.34 -3.97
CA PRO A 99 -6.57 9.66 -2.74
C PRO A 99 -5.53 8.59 -2.37
N ASN A 100 -4.57 8.97 -1.53
CA ASN A 100 -3.52 8.07 -1.05
C ASN A 100 -2.77 7.34 -2.18
N GLN A 101 -2.42 8.05 -3.26
CA GLN A 101 -1.65 7.46 -4.33
C GLN A 101 -0.28 6.98 -3.79
N VAL A 102 0.00 5.69 -3.95
CA VAL A 102 1.34 5.14 -3.73
C VAL A 102 2.09 5.25 -5.06
N ASN A 103 3.02 6.19 -5.13
CA ASN A 103 3.83 6.44 -6.32
C ASN A 103 5.32 6.51 -5.97
N ASN A 104 6.16 5.88 -6.80
CA ASN A 104 7.60 5.85 -6.59
C ASN A 104 8.26 7.24 -6.63
N VAL A 105 7.62 8.25 -7.23
CA VAL A 105 8.08 9.65 -7.22
C VAL A 105 8.21 10.22 -5.80
N LEU A 106 7.46 9.67 -4.83
CA LEU A 106 7.59 10.03 -3.41
C LEU A 106 8.93 9.56 -2.82
N GLY A 107 9.54 8.53 -3.38
CA GLY A 107 10.76 7.91 -2.87
C GLY A 107 12.00 8.24 -3.69
N PHE A 108 11.98 7.97 -4.99
CA PHE A 108 13.19 7.96 -5.82
C PHE A 108 14.00 9.26 -5.75
N PRO A 109 13.45 10.45 -6.05
CA PRO A 109 14.26 11.67 -6.11
C PRO A 109 14.98 11.96 -4.79
N TYR A 110 14.29 11.75 -3.67
CA TYR A 110 14.76 12.15 -2.35
C TYR A 110 15.71 11.12 -1.70
N ILE A 111 15.46 9.82 -1.90
CA ILE A 111 16.40 8.77 -1.47
C ILE A 111 17.72 8.92 -2.23
N PHE A 112 17.68 9.17 -3.55
CA PHE A 112 18.89 9.41 -4.33
C PHE A 112 19.59 10.69 -3.91
N ARG A 113 18.83 11.76 -3.67
CA ARG A 113 19.42 13.02 -3.19
C ARG A 113 20.17 12.83 -1.87
N GLY A 114 19.53 12.23 -0.87
CA GLY A 114 20.15 11.96 0.43
C GLY A 114 21.39 11.06 0.31
N ALA A 115 21.35 10.05 -0.56
CA ALA A 115 22.49 9.19 -0.84
C ALA A 115 23.67 9.96 -1.47
N LEU A 116 23.40 10.85 -2.42
CA LEU A 116 24.41 11.69 -3.07
C LEU A 116 25.03 12.70 -2.09
N ASP A 117 24.22 13.34 -1.26
CA ASP A 117 24.68 14.35 -0.30
C ASP A 117 25.70 13.77 0.70
N VAL A 118 25.50 12.52 1.13
CA VAL A 118 26.42 11.82 2.03
C VAL A 118 27.43 10.92 1.32
N ARG A 119 27.43 10.92 -0.02
CA ARG A 119 28.27 10.07 -0.87
C ARG A 119 28.18 8.58 -0.53
N ALA A 120 26.97 8.11 -0.24
CA ALA A 120 26.71 6.70 0.03
C ALA A 120 27.07 5.84 -1.19
N THR A 121 27.70 4.70 -0.95
CA THR A 121 28.04 3.72 -2.01
C THR A 121 26.93 2.69 -2.26
N THR A 122 25.87 2.69 -1.43
CA THR A 122 24.76 1.73 -1.51
C THR A 122 23.52 2.31 -0.83
N ILE A 123 22.35 2.03 -1.42
CA ILE A 123 21.06 2.21 -0.74
C ILE A 123 20.75 0.95 0.06
N ASN A 124 20.62 1.09 1.38
CA ASN A 124 20.31 -0.01 2.29
C ASN A 124 18.87 0.07 2.84
N ASP A 125 18.44 -0.94 3.58
CA ASP A 125 17.08 -0.98 4.13
C ASP A 125 16.83 0.08 5.20
N ALA A 126 17.86 0.49 5.96
CA ALA A 126 17.73 1.58 6.92
C ALA A 126 17.38 2.91 6.23
N MET A 127 17.97 3.20 5.06
CA MET A 127 17.62 4.38 4.25
C MET A 127 16.17 4.30 3.74
N LYS A 128 15.71 3.12 3.29
CA LYS A 128 14.32 2.93 2.85
C LYS A 128 13.33 3.13 4.00
N ILE A 129 13.63 2.58 5.18
CA ILE A 129 12.82 2.75 6.39
C ILE A 129 12.79 4.22 6.81
N ALA A 130 13.93 4.91 6.78
CA ALA A 130 14.00 6.34 7.09
C ALA A 130 13.15 7.18 6.14
N ALA A 131 13.21 6.91 4.83
CA ALA A 131 12.36 7.60 3.85
C ALA A 131 10.86 7.33 4.08
N ALA A 132 10.46 6.09 4.36
CA ALA A 132 9.08 5.76 4.67
C ALA A 132 8.58 6.47 5.94
N ARG A 133 9.42 6.57 6.98
CA ARG A 133 9.11 7.33 8.20
C ARG A 133 8.98 8.82 7.93
N ALA A 134 9.89 9.41 7.17
CA ALA A 134 9.84 10.82 6.79
C ALA A 134 8.55 11.17 6.03
N LEU A 135 8.14 10.33 5.06
CA LEU A 135 6.87 10.50 4.35
C LEU A 135 5.66 10.41 5.29
N ALA A 136 5.67 9.47 6.23
CA ALA A 136 4.60 9.31 7.21
C ALA A 136 4.52 10.49 8.20
N GLU A 137 5.66 11.04 8.60
CA GLU A 137 5.73 12.24 9.44
C GLU A 137 5.24 13.46 8.65
N LEU A 138 5.64 13.61 7.39
CA LEU A 138 5.21 14.70 6.52
C LEU A 138 3.69 14.72 6.31
N ALA A 139 3.06 13.56 6.12
CA ALA A 139 1.60 13.44 6.00
C ALA A 139 0.84 13.94 7.25
N ARG A 140 1.50 13.98 8.41
CA ARG A 140 0.92 14.46 9.68
C ARG A 140 1.19 15.93 9.95
N GLN A 141 2.04 16.59 9.16
CA GLN A 141 2.31 18.01 9.30
C GLN A 141 1.22 18.83 8.60
N ASP A 142 0.95 20.03 9.13
CA ASP A 142 0.04 20.99 8.51
C ASP A 142 0.48 21.31 7.08
N VAL A 143 -0.46 21.19 6.15
CA VAL A 143 -0.21 21.47 4.73
C VAL A 143 -0.20 22.99 4.50
N PRO A 144 0.92 23.58 4.04
CA PRO A 144 1.02 25.02 3.76
C PRO A 144 0.06 25.48 2.65
N ASP A 145 -0.23 26.76 2.62
CA ASP A 145 -1.13 27.37 1.62
C ASP A 145 -0.66 27.17 0.18
N ASP A 146 0.65 27.22 -0.05
CA ASP A 146 1.25 27.03 -1.38
C ASP A 146 0.97 25.62 -1.93
N VAL A 147 0.90 24.62 -1.03
CA VAL A 147 0.54 23.24 -1.39
C VAL A 147 -0.96 23.13 -1.63
N ALA A 148 -1.80 23.73 -0.78
CA ALA A 148 -3.25 23.73 -0.99
C ALA A 148 -3.63 24.37 -2.34
N ALA A 149 -2.96 25.45 -2.74
CA ALA A 149 -3.18 26.11 -4.03
C ALA A 149 -2.82 25.21 -5.23
N ALA A 150 -1.77 24.40 -5.13
CA ALA A 150 -1.37 23.44 -6.15
C ALA A 150 -2.38 22.27 -6.34
N TYR A 151 -3.16 21.97 -5.30
CA TYR A 151 -4.16 20.89 -5.28
C TYR A 151 -5.60 21.40 -5.26
N GLN A 152 -5.90 22.39 -6.12
CA GLN A 152 -7.25 22.94 -6.35
C GLN A 152 -7.90 23.59 -5.11
N GLY A 153 -7.10 24.11 -4.18
CA GLY A 153 -7.58 24.82 -2.99
C GLY A 153 -8.04 23.90 -1.86
N ASN A 154 -7.99 22.57 -2.02
CA ASN A 154 -8.24 21.64 -0.92
C ASN A 154 -6.99 21.55 -0.06
N ARG A 155 -7.13 21.83 1.25
CA ARG A 155 -6.07 21.61 2.24
C ARG A 155 -6.20 20.19 2.79
N PRO A 156 -5.37 19.22 2.33
CA PRO A 156 -5.43 17.86 2.83
C PRO A 156 -5.12 17.86 4.32
N LYS A 157 -5.81 16.99 5.06
CA LYS A 157 -5.57 16.79 6.50
C LYS A 157 -5.37 15.31 6.73
N PHE A 158 -4.43 14.98 7.60
CA PHE A 158 -4.16 13.60 7.98
C PHE A 158 -5.46 12.88 8.38
N GLY A 159 -5.75 11.76 7.71
CA GLY A 159 -6.99 11.00 7.90
C GLY A 159 -7.15 9.93 6.83
N PRO A 160 -8.28 9.19 6.82
CA PRO A 160 -8.51 8.06 5.90
C PRO A 160 -8.26 8.37 4.42
N ASN A 161 -8.52 9.61 3.99
CA ASN A 161 -8.33 10.05 2.61
C ASN A 161 -6.99 10.77 2.35
N TYR A 162 -6.11 10.86 3.36
CA TYR A 162 -4.78 11.46 3.25
C TYR A 162 -3.85 10.88 4.33
N ILE A 163 -3.26 9.73 4.02
CA ILE A 163 -2.22 9.05 4.80
C ILE A 163 -0.86 9.07 4.10
N ILE A 164 -0.81 9.47 2.84
CA ILE A 164 0.39 9.57 2.01
C ILE A 164 0.44 11.01 1.45
N PRO A 165 1.57 11.72 1.58
CA PRO A 165 1.69 13.05 1.02
C PRO A 165 1.63 12.98 -0.51
N VAL A 166 1.26 14.10 -1.11
CA VAL A 166 1.13 14.18 -2.56
C VAL A 166 2.51 14.26 -3.24
N PRO A 167 2.70 13.66 -4.42
CA PRO A 167 3.98 13.60 -5.16
C PRO A 167 4.84 14.85 -5.28
N PHE A 168 4.24 16.04 -5.24
CA PHE A 168 4.91 17.32 -5.43
C PHE A 168 4.72 18.25 -4.23
N ASP A 169 4.55 17.67 -3.04
CA ASP A 169 4.65 18.40 -1.79
C ASP A 169 6.08 18.97 -1.64
N PRO A 170 6.26 20.30 -1.55
CA PRO A 170 7.56 20.96 -1.53
C PRO A 170 8.28 20.92 -0.17
N ARG A 171 7.66 20.29 0.84
CA ARG A 171 8.20 20.13 2.21
C ARG A 171 9.14 18.92 2.35
#